data_AF-A0A3N3DXQ0-F1
#
_entry.id   AF-A0A3N3DXQ0-F1
#
_cell.length_a   1.000
_cell.length_b   1.000
_cell.length_c   1.000
_cell.angle_alpha   90.00
_cell.angle_beta   90.00
_cell.angle_gamma   90.00
#
_symmetry.space_group_name_H-M   'P 1'
#
loop_
_entity.id
_entity.type
_entity.pdbx_description
1 polymer ?
#
loop_
_entity_poly.entity_id
_entity_poly.type
_entity_poly.pdbx_seq_one_letter_code
_entity_poly.pdbx_strand_id
1 'polypeptide(L)' 'MLITFNIFKNNTTWSANIHQLNSDILKRLVLANSPLSELDLDFSFCEETSMGSITGKDNSQVGEFIVFF' A
#
# COMPACT_ATOMS: atom_id res chain seq x y z
N MET A 1 -9.41 -10.06 -5.32
CA MET A 1 -8.51 -9.11 -6.02
C MET A 1 -7.11 -9.35 -5.51
N LEU A 2 -6.13 -9.41 -6.41
CA LEU A 2 -4.73 -9.46 -6.04
C LEU A 2 -4.22 -8.03 -5.93
N ILE A 3 -3.47 -7.72 -4.89
CA ILE A 3 -2.80 -6.43 -4.75
C ILE A 3 -1.30 -6.67 -4.62
N THR A 4 -0.50 -5.88 -5.31
CA THR A 4 0.96 -5.88 -5.19
C THR A 4 1.41 -4.55 -4.60
N PHE A 5 2.11 -4.60 -3.48
CA PHE A 5 2.68 -3.45 -2.81
C PHE A 5 4.16 -3.31 -3.18
N ASN A 6 4.61 -2.07 -3.32
CA ASN A 6 6.01 -1.69 -3.44
C ASN A 6 6.30 -0.59 -2.41
N ILE A 7 7.08 -0.92 -1.38
CA ILE A 7 7.57 0.06 -0.41
C ILE A 7 9.00 0.44 -0.78
N PHE A 8 9.22 1.74 -0.99
CA PHE A 8 10.49 2.26 -1.51
C PHE A 8 11.63 2.00 -0.53
N LYS A 9 11.35 2.05 0.78
CA LYS A 9 12.32 1.67 1.81
C LYS A 9 12.71 0.19 1.64
N ASN A 10 13.99 -0.05 1.40
CA ASN A 10 14.58 -1.37 1.15
C ASN A 10 14.03 -2.09 -0.09
N ASN A 11 13.30 -1.40 -0.98
CA ASN A 11 12.70 -1.97 -2.18
C ASN A 11 11.88 -3.24 -1.87
N THR A 12 11.00 -3.13 -0.87
CA THR A 12 10.24 -4.27 -0.34
C THR A 12 8.95 -4.42 -1.13
N THR A 13 8.82 -5.54 -1.84
CA THR A 13 7.66 -5.84 -2.68
C THR A 13 7.03 -7.15 -2.26
N TRP A 14 5.70 -7.16 -2.16
CA TRP A 14 4.94 -8.39 -1.92
C TRP A 14 3.54 -8.27 -2.50
N SER A 15 2.88 -9.41 -2.67
CA SER A 15 1.48 -9.47 -3.10
C SER A 15 0.60 -10.10 -2.02
N ALA A 16 -0.67 -9.68 -1.98
CA ALA A 16 -1.67 -10.23 -1.07
C ALA A 16 -3.02 -10.36 -1.78
N ASN A 17 -3.83 -11.32 -1.32
CA ASN A 17 -5.23 -11.41 -1.74
C ASN A 17 -6.10 -10.56 -0.82
N ILE A 18 -6.92 -9.70 -1.42
CA ILE A 18 -7.92 -8.89 -0.71
C ILE A 18 -9.31 -9.14 -1.29
N HIS A 19 -10.30 -9.08 -0.41
CA HIS A 19 -11.72 -9.17 -0.79
C HIS A 19 -12.34 -7.78 -1.02
N GLN A 20 -11.78 -6.75 -0.39
CA GLN A 20 -12.23 -5.37 -0.47
C GLN A 20 -11.03 -4.43 -0.48
N LEU A 21 -11.12 -3.36 -1.27
CA LEU A 21 -10.15 -2.27 -1.27
C LEU A 21 -10.56 -1.27 -0.18
N ASN A 22 -9.95 -1.40 0.99
CA ASN A 22 -10.25 -0.61 2.19
C ASN A 22 -8.94 -0.19 2.87
N SER A 23 -8.84 1.07 3.29
CA SER A 23 -7.62 1.64 3.88
C SER A 23 -7.13 0.90 5.12
N ASP A 24 -8.01 0.39 5.99
CA ASP A 24 -7.62 -0.39 7.17
C ASP A 24 -7.00 -1.74 6.77
N ILE A 25 -7.55 -2.39 5.73
CA ILE A 25 -6.99 -3.64 5.18
C ILE A 25 -5.61 -3.37 4.58
N LEU A 26 -5.47 -2.30 3.78
CA LEU A 26 -4.19 -1.90 3.18
C LEU A 26 -3.15 -1.61 4.26
N LYS A 27 -3.52 -0.82 5.27
CA LYS A 27 -2.66 -0.47 6.41
C LYS A 27 -2.17 -1.72 7.14
N ARG A 28 -3.06 -2.66 7.45
CA ARG A 28 -2.70 -3.91 8.12
C ARG A 28 -1.71 -4.73 7.29
N LEU A 29 -1.90 -4.82 5.97
CA LEU A 29 -1.02 -5.56 5.09
C LEU A 29 0.36 -4.92 4.97
N VAL A 30 0.43 -3.58 4.89
CA VAL A 30 1.70 -2.83 4.88
C VAL A 30 2.44 -3.00 6.20
N LEU A 31 1.79 -2.78 7.34
CA LEU A 31 2.43 -2.90 8.65
C LEU A 31 2.91 -4.34 8.97
N ALA A 32 2.25 -5.36 8.42
CA ALA A 32 2.65 -6.75 8.63
C ALA A 32 3.89 -7.18 7.83
N ASN A 33 4.14 -6.56 6.67
CA ASN A 33 5.13 -7.04 5.70
C ASN A 33 6.25 -6.01 5.40
N SER A 34 6.14 -4.79 5.94
CA SER A 34 7.06 -3.70 5.66
C SER A 34 7.95 -3.36 6.85
N PRO A 35 9.22 -2.96 6.64
CA PRO A 35 10.09 -2.40 7.68
C PRO A 35 9.77 -0.94 8.03
N LEU A 36 8.57 -0.46 7.71
CA LEU A 36 8.10 0.86 8.10
C LEU A 36 7.84 0.87 9.61
N SER A 37 8.44 1.86 10.29
CA SER A 37 8.17 2.16 11.68
C SER A 37 6.99 3.13 11.85
N GLU A 38 6.51 3.71 10.74
CA GLU A 38 5.42 4.68 10.72
C GLU A 38 4.06 3.99 10.76
N LEU A 39 3.27 4.37 11.76
CA LEU A 39 1.89 3.89 11.94
C LEU A 39 0.87 4.80 11.26
N ASP A 40 1.24 6.04 10.93
CA ASP A 40 0.37 6.98 10.22
C ASP A 40 0.63 6.84 8.73
N LEU A 41 -0.17 5.96 8.11
CA LEU A 41 -0.17 5.71 6.68
C LEU A 41 -1.53 6.08 6.11
N ASP A 42 -1.50 6.84 5.02
CA ASP A 42 -2.66 7.20 4.20
C ASP A 42 -2.56 6.55 2.82
N PHE A 43 -3.72 6.34 2.19
CA PHE A 43 -3.84 5.63 0.92
C PHE A 43 -4.70 6.42 -0.05
N SER A 44 -4.24 6.56 -1.28
CA SER A 44 -5.04 7.08 -2.40
C SER A 44 -5.07 6.04 -3.52
N PHE A 45 -6.20 5.94 -4.22
CA PHE A 45 -6.38 4.97 -5.31
C PHE A 45 -6.99 5.63 -6.54
N CYS A 46 -6.42 5.31 -7.70
CA CYS A 46 -6.94 5.69 -9.00
C CYS A 46 -7.52 4.46 -9.70
N GLU A 47 -8.83 4.44 -9.91
CA GLU A 47 -9.52 3.31 -10.55
C GLU A 47 -9.10 3.14 -12.02
N GLU A 48 -8.82 4.24 -12.73
CA GLU A 48 -8.45 4.22 -14.15
C GLU A 48 -7.11 3.50 -14.38
N THR A 49 -6.12 3.74 -13.50
CA THR A 49 -4.79 3.12 -13.62
C THR A 49 -4.68 1.84 -12.80
N SER A 50 -5.66 1.56 -11.93
CA SER A 50 -5.58 0.51 -10.91
C SER A 50 -4.36 0.63 -9.99
N MET A 51 -3.80 1.85 -9.86
CA MET A 51 -2.67 2.15 -9.00
C MET A 51 -3.09 3.00 -7.81
N GLY A 52 -2.39 2.84 -6.71
CA GLY A 52 -2.54 3.69 -5.55
C GLY A 52 -1.20 4.07 -4.92
N SER A 53 -1.22 5.18 -4.18
CA SER A 53 -0.07 5.70 -3.45
C SER A 53 -0.24 5.45 -1.96
N ILE A 54 0.89 5.30 -1.28
CA ILE A 54 0.98 5.16 0.18
C ILE A 54 1.78 6.35 0.68
N THR A 55 1.17 7.18 1.52
CA THR A 55 1.81 8.38 2.09
C THR A 55 2.01 8.23 3.59
N GLY A 56 3.17 8.67 4.08
CA GLY A 56 3.50 8.72 5.51
C GLY A 56 3.03 10.01 6.19
N LYS A 57 3.47 10.20 7.43
CA LYS A 57 3.04 11.29 8.33
C LYS A 57 3.30 12.71 7.80
N ASP A 58 4.27 12.87 6.92
CA ASP A 58 4.68 14.15 6.32
C ASP A 58 4.14 14.35 4.89
N ASN A 59 3.12 13.57 4.49
CA ASN A 59 2.64 13.48 3.11
C ASN A 59 3.72 13.02 2.11
N SER A 60 4.87 12.52 2.56
CA SER A 60 5.84 11.90 1.67
C SER A 60 5.32 10.56 1.18
N GLN A 61 5.53 10.28 -0.11
CA GLN A 61 5.19 8.97 -0.66
C GLN A 61 6.22 7.95 -0.20
N VAL A 62 5.78 6.97 0.58
CA VAL A 62 6.62 5.89 1.11
C VAL A 62 6.52 4.60 0.28
N GLY A 63 5.51 4.54 -0.59
CA GLY A 63 5.33 3.42 -1.51
C GLY A 63 4.13 3.60 -2.42
N GLU A 64 3.81 2.52 -3.11
CA GLU A 64 2.70 2.42 -4.06
C GLU A 64 2.13 1.00 -4.06
N PHE A 65 0.95 0.84 -4.64
CA PHE A 65 0.34 -0.46 -4.85
C PHE A 65 -0.40 -0.52 -6.19
N ILE A 66 -0.52 -1.72 -6.75
CA ILE A 66 -1.27 -2.00 -7.96
C ILE A 66 -2.31 -3.08 -7.65
N VAL A 67 -3.55 -2.85 -8.05
CA VAL A 67 -4.67 -3.78 -7.87
C VAL A 67 -4.94 -4.49 -9.18
N PHE A 68 -5.07 -5.82 -9.11
CA PHE A 68 -5.48 -6.67 -10.22
C PHE A 68 -6.87 -7.23 -9.90
N PHE A 69 -7.84 -6.87 -10.75
CA PHE A 69 -9.23 -7.28 -10.65
C PHE A 69 -9.47 -8.68 -11.21
#